data_AF-A0A0W0Y8H4-F1
#
_entry.id   AF-A0A0W0Y8H4-F1
#
_cell.length_a   1.000
_cell.length_b   1.000
_cell.length_c   1.000
_cell.angle_alpha   90.00
_cell.angle_beta   90.00
_cell.angle_gamma   90.00
#
_symmetry.space_group_name_H-M   'P 1'
#
loop_
_entity.id
_entity.type
_entity.pdbx_description
1 polymer ?
#
loop_
_entity_poly.entity_id
_entity_poly.type
_entity_poly.pdbx_seq_one_letter_code
_entity_poly.pdbx_strand_id
1 'polypeptide(L)'
;MTKKDKWSRSVTQKSHALDLEKGVFTWKDPKKIAKSLIHSAEKSTRRKGSIYQSAMSMLSFYINRAGKKLSQEQKDILNEAKDELSKLKETKNL
;
A
#
# COMPACT_ATOMS: atom_id res chain seq x y z
N MET A 1 -14.09 -26.42 -10.45
CA MET A 1 -14.25 -25.05 -10.98
C MET A 1 -14.05 -24.04 -9.85
N THR A 2 -12.89 -23.37 -9.87
CA THR A 2 -12.46 -22.14 -9.19
C THR A 2 -13.19 -21.70 -7.91
N LYS A 3 -12.55 -21.93 -6.74
CA LYS A 3 -12.83 -21.22 -5.48
C LYS A 3 -12.67 -19.72 -5.74
N LYS A 4 -13.79 -19.02 -5.94
CA LYS A 4 -13.87 -17.57 -5.82
C LYS A 4 -13.56 -17.23 -4.37
N ASP A 5 -12.36 -16.73 -4.10
CA ASP A 5 -11.97 -16.11 -2.84
C ASP A 5 -12.86 -14.88 -2.59
N LYS A 6 -14.07 -15.11 -2.06
CA LYS A 6 -15.12 -14.10 -1.77
C LYS A 6 -14.76 -13.16 -0.60
N TRP A 7 -13.48 -13.00 -0.25
CA TRP A 7 -13.07 -12.15 0.88
C TRP A 7 -12.38 -10.84 0.48
N SER A 8 -12.21 -10.51 -0.80
CA SER A 8 -11.37 -9.34 -1.18
C SER A 8 -12.07 -8.03 -1.52
N ARG A 9 -13.40 -7.98 -1.54
CA ARG A 9 -14.11 -6.77 -1.97
C ARG A 9 -14.67 -5.90 -0.83
N SER A 10 -15.01 -6.47 0.32
CA SER A 10 -15.72 -5.74 1.38
C SER A 10 -14.81 -5.01 2.38
N VAL A 11 -13.62 -5.57 2.67
CA VAL A 11 -12.70 -5.01 3.68
C VAL A 11 -11.85 -3.86 3.12
N THR A 12 -11.63 -3.83 1.80
CA THR A 12 -10.99 -2.72 1.09
C THR A 12 -11.88 -1.47 1.05
N GLN A 13 -13.19 -1.61 1.31
CA GLN A 13 -14.20 -0.62 0.96
C GLN A 13 -14.53 0.39 2.06
N LYS A 14 -14.16 0.17 3.34
CA LYS A 14 -14.68 0.99 4.45
C LYS A 14 -13.68 1.86 5.22
N SER A 15 -12.36 1.66 5.08
CA SER A 15 -11.39 2.41 5.93
C SER A 15 -10.15 2.97 5.23
N HIS A 16 -9.68 2.38 4.13
CA HIS A 16 -8.41 2.75 3.48
C HIS A 16 -8.51 2.75 1.94
N ALA A 17 -9.64 3.21 1.39
CA ALA A 17 -9.82 3.26 -0.06
C ALA A 17 -8.94 4.38 -0.67
N LEU A 18 -7.70 4.03 -0.97
CA LEU A 18 -6.83 4.81 -1.84
C LEU A 18 -7.08 4.39 -3.28
N ASP A 19 -7.12 5.34 -4.19
CA ASP A 19 -7.16 5.08 -5.63
C ASP A 19 -5.75 4.68 -6.08
N LEU A 20 -5.45 3.40 -5.91
CA LEU A 20 -4.13 2.83 -6.17
C LEU A 20 -3.88 2.62 -7.67
N GLU A 21 -2.63 2.83 -8.06
CA GLU A 21 -2.17 2.46 -9.39
C GLU A 21 -2.17 0.94 -9.58
N LYS A 22 -2.54 0.50 -10.80
CA LYS A 22 -2.67 -0.92 -11.12
C LYS A 22 -1.32 -1.62 -10.97
N GLY A 23 -1.28 -2.62 -10.10
CA GLY A 23 -0.07 -3.40 -9.86
C GLY A 23 1.01 -2.67 -9.07
N VAL A 24 0.68 -1.57 -8.36
CA VAL A 24 1.66 -0.81 -7.56
C VAL A 24 2.50 -1.72 -6.65
N PHE A 25 1.89 -2.73 -6.03
CA PHE A 25 2.61 -3.64 -5.12
C PHE A 25 3.43 -4.73 -5.81
N THR A 26 3.40 -4.83 -7.15
CA THR A 26 4.19 -5.79 -7.92
C THR A 26 5.41 -5.16 -8.58
N TRP A 27 5.65 -3.86 -8.38
CA TRP A 27 6.83 -3.19 -8.89
C TRP A 27 8.09 -3.62 -8.14
N LYS A 28 9.23 -3.43 -8.80
CA LYS A 28 10.56 -3.79 -8.27
C LYS A 28 11.30 -2.62 -7.64
N ASP A 29 10.76 -1.40 -7.75
CA ASP A 29 11.35 -0.19 -7.19
C ASP A 29 10.59 0.26 -5.93
N PRO A 30 11.17 0.13 -4.72
CA PRO A 30 10.52 0.51 -3.47
C PRO A 30 10.21 2.01 -3.40
N LYS A 31 11.05 2.87 -3.99
CA LYS A 31 10.82 4.33 -4.02
C LYS A 31 9.61 4.67 -4.86
N LYS A 32 9.46 3.99 -6.00
CA LYS A 32 8.30 4.18 -6.89
C LYS A 32 7.00 3.76 -6.20
N ILE A 33 7.02 2.64 -5.47
CA ILE A 33 5.88 2.18 -4.65
C ILE A 33 5.51 3.23 -3.60
N ALA A 34 6.48 3.67 -2.80
CA ALA A 34 6.26 4.65 -1.74
C ALA A 34 5.68 5.97 -2.29
N LYS A 35 6.24 6.50 -3.38
CA LYS A 35 5.74 7.71 -4.04
C LYS A 35 4.30 7.55 -4.55
N SER A 36 3.97 6.43 -5.19
CA SER A 36 2.62 6.17 -5.70
C SER A 36 1.61 6.05 -4.55
N LEU A 37 1.98 5.41 -3.44
CA LEU A 37 1.12 5.32 -2.25
C LEU A 37 0.87 6.69 -1.60
N ILE A 38 1.90 7.54 -1.49
CA ILE A 38 1.75 8.91 -1.00
C ILE A 38 0.83 9.72 -1.93
N HIS A 39 1.03 9.64 -3.24
CA HIS A 39 0.18 10.33 -4.21
C HIS A 39 -1.28 9.87 -4.17
N SER A 40 -1.48 8.56 -4.04
CA SER A 40 -2.82 7.97 -3.90
C SER A 40 -3.48 8.40 -2.59
N ALA A 41 -2.68 8.53 -1.53
CA ALA A 41 -3.12 9.11 -0.27
C ALA A 41 -3.49 10.59 -0.47
N GLU A 42 -2.58 11.45 -0.91
CA GLU A 42 -2.81 12.87 -1.18
C GLU A 42 -4.15 13.12 -1.91
N LYS A 43 -4.43 12.36 -2.98
CA LYS A 43 -5.66 12.47 -3.77
C LYS A 43 -6.93 11.93 -3.11
N SER A 44 -6.82 11.00 -2.16
CA SER A 44 -8.01 10.37 -1.57
C SER A 44 -8.67 11.30 -0.55
N THR A 45 -9.91 11.69 -0.86
CA THR A 45 -10.82 12.45 0.03
C THR A 45 -11.45 11.59 1.13
N ARG A 46 -11.27 10.26 1.06
CA ARG A 46 -11.90 9.26 1.95
C ARG A 46 -10.98 8.79 3.08
N ARG A 47 -9.78 9.37 3.20
CA ARG A 47 -8.83 9.02 4.26
C ARG A 47 -9.29 9.54 5.62
N LYS A 48 -9.01 8.75 6.66
CA LYS A 48 -9.30 9.09 8.06
C LYS A 48 -8.09 9.58 8.87
N GLY A 49 -6.89 9.52 8.29
CA GLY A 49 -5.64 9.91 8.94
C GLY A 49 -4.71 10.69 8.02
N SER A 50 -3.48 10.94 8.49
CA SER A 50 -2.48 11.67 7.70
C SER A 50 -2.16 10.94 6.38
N ILE A 51 -1.56 11.67 5.43
CA ILE A 51 -1.14 11.11 4.14
C ILE A 51 -0.20 9.92 4.37
N TYR A 52 0.81 10.13 5.23
CA TYR A 52 1.76 9.09 5.61
C TYR A 52 1.09 7.90 6.28
N GLN A 53 0.25 8.13 7.30
CA GLN A 53 -0.45 7.05 8.00
C GLN A 53 -1.29 6.21 7.04
N SER A 54 -1.99 6.87 6.11
CA SER A 54 -2.85 6.19 5.14
C SER A 54 -2.03 5.35 4.15
N ALA A 55 -0.91 5.88 3.65
CA ALA A 55 0.01 5.14 2.78
C ALA A 55 0.63 3.94 3.50
N MET A 56 1.14 4.14 4.71
CA MET A 56 1.77 3.09 5.53
C MET A 56 0.78 1.98 5.92
N SER A 57 -0.43 2.34 6.32
CA SER A 57 -1.50 1.38 6.60
C SER A 57 -1.87 0.57 5.35
N MET A 58 -1.94 1.20 4.17
CA MET A 58 -2.27 0.49 2.93
C MET A 58 -1.17 -0.51 2.52
N LEU A 59 0.10 -0.13 2.64
CA LEU A 59 1.23 -1.02 2.39
C LEU A 59 1.25 -2.21 3.35
N SER A 60 1.09 -1.94 4.64
CA SER A 60 1.06 -2.98 5.68
C SER A 60 -0.13 -3.91 5.51
N PHE A 61 -1.30 -3.36 5.17
CA PHE A 61 -2.49 -4.14 4.84
C PHE A 61 -2.24 -5.08 3.66
N TYR A 62 -1.62 -4.59 2.58
CA TYR A 62 -1.31 -5.43 1.44
C TYR A 62 -0.37 -6.58 1.80
N ILE A 63 0.73 -6.31 2.51
CA ILE A 63 1.70 -7.33 2.93
C ILE A 63 1.01 -8.40 3.79
N ASN A 64 0.23 -7.97 4.78
CA ASN A 64 -0.50 -8.87 5.68
C ASN A 64 -1.53 -9.72 4.92
N ARG A 65 -2.20 -9.12 3.94
CA ARG A 65 -3.23 -9.80 3.14
C ARG A 65 -2.64 -10.75 2.10
N ALA A 66 -1.52 -10.39 1.49
CA ALA A 66 -0.83 -11.23 0.52
C ALA A 66 -0.23 -12.46 1.22
N GLY A 67 0.30 -12.29 2.42
CA GLY A 67 0.75 -13.37 3.30
C GLY A 67 1.65 -14.37 2.56
N LYS A 68 1.27 -15.65 2.58
CA LYS A 68 2.04 -16.75 1.95
C LYS A 68 2.05 -16.73 0.41
N LYS A 69 1.21 -15.92 -0.24
CA LYS A 69 1.19 -15.80 -1.72
C LYS A 69 2.23 -14.81 -2.24
N LEU A 70 2.89 -14.06 -1.36
CA LEU A 70 3.93 -13.10 -1.70
C LEU A 70 5.29 -13.81 -1.73
N SER A 71 6.04 -13.67 -2.83
CA SER A 71 7.42 -14.17 -2.86
C SER A 71 8.27 -13.43 -1.84
N GLN A 72 9.31 -14.10 -1.33
CA GLN A 72 10.21 -13.49 -0.34
C GLN A 72 10.85 -12.21 -0.88
N GLU A 73 11.33 -12.25 -2.14
CA GLU A 73 11.88 -11.10 -2.84
C GLU A 73 10.90 -9.91 -2.89
N GLN A 74 9.62 -10.17 -3.24
CA GLN A 74 8.63 -9.09 -3.29
C GLN A 74 8.28 -8.57 -1.90
N LYS A 75 8.31 -9.43 -0.88
CA LYS A 75 8.11 -9.04 0.51
C LYS A 75 9.23 -8.11 0.98
N ASP A 76 10.47 -8.39 0.59
CA ASP A 76 11.63 -7.56 0.95
C ASP A 76 11.52 -6.19 0.28
N ILE A 77 11.20 -6.12 -1.01
CA ILE A 77 10.94 -4.86 -1.74
C ILE A 77 9.80 -4.06 -1.07
N LEU A 78 8.73 -4.71 -0.65
CA LEU A 78 7.61 -4.03 0.02
C LEU A 78 7.95 -3.59 1.45
N ASN A 79 8.90 -4.23 2.12
CA ASN A 79 9.42 -3.75 3.39
C ASN A 79 10.35 -2.55 3.19
N GLU A 80 11.24 -2.58 2.19
CA GLU A 80 12.06 -1.41 1.82
C GLU A 80 11.17 -0.20 1.44
N ALA A 81 10.04 -0.45 0.79
CA ALA A 81 9.06 0.61 0.51
C ALA A 81 8.49 1.27 1.78
N LYS A 82 8.46 0.58 2.93
CA LYS A 82 8.08 1.20 4.22
C LYS A 82 9.13 2.18 4.68
N ASP A 83 10.41 1.85 4.52
CA ASP A 83 11.51 2.73 4.88
C ASP A 83 11.52 3.98 3.98
N GLU A 84 11.24 3.80 2.68
CA GLU A 84 11.07 4.92 1.75
C GLU A 84 9.87 5.81 2.10
N LEU A 85 8.75 5.25 2.59
CA LEU A 85 7.64 6.05 3.11
C LEU A 85 8.07 6.90 4.31
N SER A 86 8.88 6.37 5.22
CA SER A 86 9.40 7.11 6.38
C SER A 86 10.29 8.28 5.96
N LYS A 87 11.17 8.08 4.98
CA LYS A 87 12.01 9.16 4.42
C LYS A 87 11.17 10.26 3.75
N LEU A 88 10.12 9.87 3.01
CA LEU A 88 9.22 10.83 2.37
C LEU A 88 8.43 11.64 3.38
N LYS A 89 8.08 11.06 4.54
CA LYS A 89 7.39 11.75 5.63
C LYS A 89 8.21 12.95 6.12
N GLU A 90 9.50 12.73 6.39
CA GLU A 90 10.43 13.77 6.87
C GLU A 90 10.64 14.85 5.81
N THR A 91 10.78 14.44 4.55
CA THR A 91 11.06 15.36 3.44
C THR A 91 9.85 16.27 3.10
N LYS A 92 8.63 15.77 3.26
CA LYS A 92 7.39 16.47 2.88
C LYS A 92 6.61 17.06 4.07
N ASN A 93 7.11 16.96 5.31
CA ASN A 93 6.40 17.35 6.54
C ASN A 93 4.98 16.73 6.64
N LEU A 94 4.86 15.41 6.40
CA LEU A 94 3.59 14.65 6.35
C LEU A 94 3.23 13.86 7.63
#